data_AF-A0A954I392-F1
#
_entry.id   AF-A0A954I392-F1
#
_cell.length_a   1.000
_cell.length_b   1.000
_cell.length_c   1.000
_cell.angle_alpha   90.00
_cell.angle_beta   90.00
_cell.angle_gamma   90.00
#
_symmetry.space_group_name_H-M   'P 1'
#
loop_
_entity.id
_entity.type
_entity.pdbx_description
1 polymer ?
#
loop_
_entity_poly.entity_id
_entity_poly.type
_entity_poly.pdbx_seq_one_letter_code
_entity_poly.pdbx_strand_id
1 'polypeptide(L)' 'NNPLNSAHPGGVQVLVGDDQVRFISDNMDMQSLRRIATRDDGQPVRVP' A
#
# COMPACT_ATOMS: atom_id res chain seq x y z
N ASN A 1 9.01 -7.76 8.63
CA ASN A 1 8.42 -6.88 7.61
C ASN A 1 9.58 -6.28 6.83
N ASN A 2 9.74 -6.66 5.57
CA ASN A 2 10.73 -6.07 4.68
C ASN A 2 10.04 -4.96 3.86
N PRO A 3 10.78 -3.98 3.32
CA PRO A 3 10.19 -2.96 2.45
C PRO A 3 9.47 -3.59 1.25
N LEU A 4 8.40 -2.95 0.79
CA LEU A 4 7.83 -3.26 -0.52
C LEU A 4 8.85 -2.83 -1.59
N ASN A 5 9.30 -3.77 -2.40
CA ASN A 5 10.37 -3.54 -3.38
C ASN A 5 9.97 -4.15 -4.74
N SER A 6 10.32 -3.44 -5.82
CA SER A 6 10.14 -3.85 -7.21
C SER A 6 11.43 -3.58 -7.98
N ALA A 7 11.77 -4.44 -8.94
CA ALA A 7 12.86 -4.17 -9.87
C ALA A 7 12.51 -3.03 -10.86
N HIS A 8 11.22 -2.77 -11.05
CA HIS A 8 10.76 -1.65 -11.85
C HIS A 8 10.69 -0.39 -11.00
N PRO A 9 11.16 0.76 -11.52
CA PRO A 9 11.19 2.00 -10.75
C PRO A 9 9.79 2.56 -10.52
N GLY A 10 9.61 3.26 -9.39
CA GLY A 10 8.47 4.13 -9.13
C GLY A 10 7.40 3.54 -8.21
N GLY A 11 7.40 2.23 -7.97
CA GLY A 11 6.48 1.59 -7.05
C GLY A 11 6.27 0.08 -7.24
N VAL A 12 5.29 -0.44 -6.52
CA VAL A 12 4.86 -1.85 -6.52
C VAL A 12 3.36 -1.98 -6.83
N GLN A 13 2.96 -3.08 -7.44
CA GLN A 13 1.56 -3.48 -7.54
C GLN A 13 1.17 -4.28 -6.28
N VAL A 14 0.09 -3.89 -5.61
CA VAL A 14 -0.37 -4.50 -4.35
C VAL A 14 -1.84 -4.88 -4.45
N LEU A 15 -2.16 -6.09 -4.03
CA LEU A 15 -3.54 -6.54 -3.82
C LEU A 15 -4.05 -5.99 -2.47
N VAL A 16 -5.13 -5.21 -2.51
CA VAL A 16 -5.78 -4.58 -1.35
C VAL A 16 -7.10 -5.30 -1.09
N GLY A 17 -7.04 -6.39 -0.32
CA GLY A 17 -8.20 -7.24 -0.04
C GLY A 17 -8.62 -8.12 -1.22
N ASP A 18 -9.88 -8.52 -1.25
CA ASP A 18 -10.39 -9.41 -2.28
C ASP A 18 -10.81 -8.60 -3.52
N ASP A 19 -10.09 -8.81 -4.62
CA ASP A 19 -10.40 -8.33 -5.98
C ASP A 19 -9.97 -6.89 -6.36
N GLN A 20 -9.04 -6.27 -5.64
CA GLN A 20 -8.50 -4.97 -6.05
C GLN A 20 -6.98 -4.86 -6.02
N VAL A 21 -6.36 -4.71 -7.19
CA VAL A 21 -4.93 -4.38 -7.31
C VAL A 21 -4.76 -2.86 -7.46
N ARG A 22 -3.83 -2.28 -6.71
CA ARG A 22 -3.46 -0.87 -6.79
C ARG A 22 -1.96 -0.69 -6.93
N PHE A 23 -1.56 0.39 -7.60
CA PHE A 23 -0.17 0.82 -7.65
C PHE A 23 0.15 1.65 -6.40
N ILE A 24 1.21 1.27 -5.68
CA ILE A 24 1.75 2.03 -4.54
C ILE A 24 3.09 2.60 -4.95
N SER A 25 3.20 3.93 -4.93
CA SER A 25 4.43 4.64 -5.29
C SER A 25 5.48 4.55 -4.18
N ASP A 26 6.77 4.53 -4.57
CA ASP A 26 7.91 4.60 -3.66
C ASP A 26 7.91 5.87 -2.77
N ASN A 27 7.21 6.92 -3.20
CA ASN A 27 7.09 8.19 -2.47
C ASN A 27 5.84 8.23 -1.57
N MET A 28 5.11 7.13 -1.41
CA MET A 28 3.93 7.10 -0.54
C MET A 28 4.32 7.34 0.92
N ASP A 29 3.52 8.15 1.62
CA ASP A 29 3.67 8.35 3.05
C ASP A 29 3.50 7.03 3.83
N MET A 30 4.44 6.75 4.72
CA MET A 30 4.49 5.50 5.49
C MET A 30 3.29 5.32 6.42
N GLN A 31 2.69 6.40 6.95
CA GLN A 31 1.48 6.27 7.76
C GLN A 31 0.28 5.87 6.92
N SER A 32 0.22 6.35 5.68
CA SER A 32 -0.80 5.96 4.71
C SER A 32 -0.64 4.50 4.30
N LEU A 33 0.59 4.05 4.03
CA LEU A 33 0.87 2.63 3.76
C LEU A 33 0.48 1.73 4.95
N ARG A 34 0.79 2.14 6.19
CA ARG A 34 0.42 1.40 7.41
C ARG A 34 -1.09 1.22 7.55
N ARG A 35 -1.86 2.27 7.28
CA ARG A 35 -3.33 2.24 7.33
C ARG A 35 -3.93 1.32 6.25
N ILE A 36 -3.33 1.29 5.06
CA ILE A 36 -3.75 0.36 4.00
C ILE A 36 -3.46 -1.09 4.41
N ALA A 37 -2.30 -1.34 5.02
CA ALA A 37 -1.85 -2.68 5.38
C ALA A 37 -2.56 -3.27 6.60
N THR A 38 -3.12 -2.43 7.48
CA THR A 38 -3.71 -2.87 8.76
C THR A 38 -5.23 -2.78 8.70
N ARG A 39 -5.89 -3.86 8.25
CA ARG A 39 -7.34 -3.92 7.98
C ARG A 39 -8.21 -3.49 9.17
N ASP A 40 -7.80 -3.80 10.39
CA ASP A 40 -8.57 -3.66 11.63
C ASP A 40 -8.14 -2.46 12.49
N ASP A 41 -7.32 -1.55 11.98
CA ASP A 41 -6.83 -0.40 12.75
C ASP A 41 -7.88 0.68 13.05
N GLY A 42 -9.08 0.55 12.48
CA GLY A 42 -10.20 1.47 12.64
C GLY A 42 -9.94 2.87 12.07
N GLN A 43 -8.85 3.06 11.34
CA GLN A 43 -8.49 4.35 10.75
C GLN A 43 -9.11 4.46 9.35
N PRO A 44 -9.71 5.62 9.02
CA PRO A 44 -10.18 5.85 7.67
C PRO A 44 -8.98 5.88 6.73
N VAL A 45 -9.02 5.02 5.71
CA VAL A 45 -8.02 4.99 4.65
C VAL A 45 -8.70 5.26 3.32
N ARG A 46 -8.17 6.23 2.58
CA ARG A 46 -8.58 6.49 1.21
C ARG A 46 -7.43 6.05 0.32
N VAL A 47 -7.62 4.91 -0.32
CA VAL A 47 -6.70 4.44 -1.35
C VAL A 47 -6.85 5.32 -2.60
N PRO A 48 -5.75 5.87 -3.15
CA PRO A 48 -5.78 6.67 -4.37
C PRO A 48 -6.31 5.88 -5.56
#